data_AF-A0A949A2I4-F1
#
_entry.id   AF-A0A949A2I4-F1
#
_cell.length_a   1.000
_cell.length_b   1.000
_cell.length_c   1.000
_cell.angle_alpha   90.00
_cell.angle_beta   90.00
_cell.angle_gamma   90.00
#
_symmetry.space_group_name_H-M   'P 1'
#
loop_
_entity.id
_entity.type
_entity.pdbx_description
1 polymer ?
#
loop_
_entity_poly.entity_id
_entity_poly.type
_entity_poly.pdbx_seq_one_letter_code
_entity_poly.pdbx_strand_id
1 'polypeptide(L)'
;MKLGINALGRIGKLTLWHHVGRKYFSEIVVNTGREIGRGLADLAASIERDSTYGRLGNYLYGFKGGRMIENLNEIEGTMTINGVPVRILRESRNPKDIKWKENGVRVVVDTTGVFSDPTADSDTRSGALRGHLAAGAEKAILSAPFKIKQQGLNMPADAVTTVMGINAEDYIPSKHNLISAASCTTTCLSYMMKPLLDQIGAENFLSASMVTVHAATGSQKVLDSLPKSGASDLRKNRSILNNIILTTTGAAKALRLVIPEMKEIGFIAESVRIPTSTGSLIVLVVNLQDDLDDPIKRERINSIYREFAKTSPYLQYSDEQNVSSDIIGTPFAAATIEGSETHTRTATIRVNLNKIKGCSATEPIMTVPITQAVIYGWYDNELGSYTNMLAERTVSIAEQMV
;
A
#
# COMPACT_ATOMS: atom_id res chain seq x y z
N MET A 1 3.04 -20.89 -13.96
CA MET A 1 1.88 -19.99 -14.20
C MET A 1 2.39 -18.68 -14.79
N LYS A 2 1.60 -18.00 -15.64
CA LYS A 2 1.94 -16.67 -16.19
C LYS A 2 1.23 -15.55 -15.43
N LEU A 3 1.93 -14.43 -15.21
CA LEU A 3 1.42 -13.24 -14.54
C LEU A 3 1.08 -12.15 -15.56
N GLY A 4 -0.06 -11.48 -15.39
CA GLY A 4 -0.39 -10.24 -16.09
C GLY A 4 -0.06 -9.01 -15.24
N ILE A 5 0.50 -7.97 -15.84
CA ILE A 5 0.64 -6.64 -15.23
C ILE A 5 -0.03 -5.63 -16.14
N ASN A 6 -1.06 -4.94 -15.64
CA ASN A 6 -1.72 -3.87 -16.39
C ASN A 6 -1.13 -2.51 -16.02
N ALA A 7 -0.70 -1.78 -17.05
CA ALA A 7 0.10 -0.56 -17.02
C ALA A 7 1.52 -0.72 -16.47
N LEU A 8 2.45 -0.02 -17.10
CA LEU A 8 3.85 0.07 -16.69
C LEU A 8 4.18 1.47 -16.17
N GLY A 9 3.34 1.93 -15.24
CA GLY A 9 3.60 3.16 -14.47
C GLY A 9 4.65 2.93 -13.38
N ARG A 10 4.63 3.76 -12.34
CA ARG A 10 5.57 3.66 -11.22
C ARG A 10 5.49 2.30 -10.52
N ILE A 11 4.32 1.93 -10.00
CA ILE A 11 4.12 0.64 -9.31
C ILE A 11 4.21 -0.54 -10.28
N GLY A 12 3.69 -0.43 -11.51
CA GLY A 12 3.78 -1.50 -12.52
C GLY A 12 5.22 -1.87 -12.87
N LYS A 13 6.08 -0.87 -13.08
CA LYS A 13 7.52 -1.10 -13.33
C LYS A 13 8.19 -1.79 -12.15
N LEU A 14 7.93 -1.32 -10.94
CA LEU A 14 8.51 -1.89 -9.72
C LEU A 14 7.99 -3.31 -9.44
N THR A 15 6.72 -3.59 -9.77
CA THR A 15 6.11 -4.93 -9.69
C THR A 15 6.80 -5.87 -10.67
N LEU A 16 7.05 -5.42 -11.90
CA LEU A 16 7.86 -6.16 -12.86
C LEU A 16 9.26 -6.44 -12.32
N TRP A 17 9.95 -5.43 -11.77
CA TRP A 17 11.27 -5.57 -11.14
C TRP A 17 11.30 -6.64 -10.05
N HIS A 18 10.33 -6.61 -9.14
CA HIS A 18 10.23 -7.61 -8.08
C HIS A 18 10.08 -9.02 -8.68
N HIS A 19 9.13 -9.22 -9.60
CA HIS A 19 8.84 -10.57 -10.09
C HIS A 19 9.94 -11.15 -10.99
N VAL A 20 10.68 -10.32 -11.75
CA VAL A 20 11.87 -10.78 -12.48
C VAL A 20 13.05 -11.07 -11.55
N GLY A 21 13.11 -10.43 -10.38
CA GLY A 21 14.05 -10.77 -9.31
C GLY A 21 13.71 -12.10 -8.64
N ARG A 22 12.43 -12.32 -8.31
CA ARG A 22 11.93 -13.51 -7.63
C ARG A 22 11.84 -14.76 -8.52
N LYS A 23 11.63 -14.59 -9.83
CA LYS A 23 11.56 -15.66 -10.85
C LYS A 23 10.53 -16.76 -10.54
N TYR A 24 9.42 -16.40 -9.88
CA TYR A 24 8.34 -17.35 -9.54
C TYR A 24 7.45 -17.69 -10.76
N PHE A 25 7.13 -16.70 -11.59
CA PHE A 25 6.27 -16.87 -12.76
C PHE A 25 7.09 -17.29 -13.98
N SER A 26 6.54 -18.20 -14.80
CA SER A 26 7.22 -18.73 -16.00
C SER A 26 7.30 -17.73 -17.14
N GLU A 27 6.40 -16.75 -17.18
CA GLU A 27 6.39 -15.62 -18.11
C GLU A 27 5.57 -14.48 -17.49
N ILE A 28 5.96 -13.23 -17.77
CA ILE A 28 5.22 -12.03 -17.35
C ILE A 28 4.70 -11.31 -18.60
N VAL A 29 3.39 -11.08 -18.64
CA VAL A 29 2.71 -10.39 -19.74
C VAL A 29 2.31 -8.99 -19.26
N VAL A 30 2.91 -7.96 -19.83
CA VAL A 30 2.70 -6.56 -19.45
C VAL A 30 1.83 -5.90 -20.51
N ASN A 31 0.70 -5.30 -20.11
CA ASN A 31 -0.09 -4.44 -20.97
C ASN A 31 0.30 -2.97 -20.78
N THR A 32 0.76 -2.31 -21.85
CA THR A 32 0.97 -0.85 -21.90
C THR A 32 -0.24 -0.13 -22.51
N GLY A 33 -1.10 -0.84 -23.25
CA GLY A 33 -2.30 -0.30 -23.90
C GLY A 33 -2.02 0.81 -24.92
N ARG A 34 -0.77 0.96 -25.36
CA ARG A 34 -0.31 1.83 -26.44
C ARG A 34 1.13 1.52 -26.80
N GLU A 35 1.54 1.99 -27.98
CA GLU A 35 2.96 2.13 -28.33
C GLU A 35 3.70 3.08 -27.37
N ILE A 36 4.93 2.70 -27.01
CA ILE A 36 5.80 3.42 -26.07
C ILE A 36 7.12 3.76 -26.76
N GLY A 37 7.49 5.04 -26.72
CA GLY A 37 8.72 5.52 -27.36
C GLY A 37 8.73 5.21 -28.85
N ARG A 38 9.91 4.91 -29.39
CA ARG A 38 10.11 4.47 -30.78
C ARG A 38 10.10 2.96 -30.95
N GLY A 39 9.91 2.20 -29.87
CA GLY A 39 9.90 0.74 -29.88
C GLY A 39 10.35 0.12 -28.56
N LEU A 40 10.51 -1.19 -28.55
CA LEU A 40 10.84 -2.03 -27.42
C LEU A 40 12.19 -1.67 -26.78
N ALA A 41 13.14 -1.14 -27.55
CA ALA A 41 14.42 -0.67 -27.03
C ALA A 41 14.27 0.53 -26.07
N ASP A 42 13.41 1.50 -26.41
CA ASP A 42 13.13 2.66 -25.55
C ASP A 42 12.34 2.22 -24.29
N LEU A 43 11.44 1.23 -24.43
CA LEU A 43 10.74 0.62 -23.30
C LEU A 43 11.70 -0.12 -22.37
N ALA A 44 12.60 -0.94 -22.92
CA ALA A 44 13.62 -1.66 -22.16
C ALA A 44 14.54 -0.70 -21.39
N ALA A 45 15.01 0.38 -22.05
CA ALA A 45 15.82 1.41 -21.39
C ALA A 45 15.07 2.07 -20.21
N SER A 46 13.76 2.29 -20.36
CA SER A 46 12.89 2.86 -19.33
C SER A 46 12.64 1.88 -18.17
N ILE A 47 12.52 0.59 -18.47
CA ILE A 47 12.43 -0.47 -17.46
C ILE A 47 13.75 -0.57 -16.70
N GLU A 48 14.89 -0.51 -17.38
CA GLU A 48 16.19 -0.79 -16.75
C GLU A 48 16.67 0.33 -15.80
N ARG A 49 16.22 1.57 -15.96
CA ARG A 49 16.75 2.74 -15.25
C ARG A 49 15.71 3.41 -14.36
N ASP A 50 16.05 3.69 -13.11
CA ASP A 50 15.19 4.34 -12.13
C ASP A 50 15.91 5.47 -11.38
N SER A 51 15.25 6.62 -11.19
CA SER A 51 15.86 7.75 -10.49
C SER A 51 15.91 7.57 -8.97
N THR A 52 15.06 6.71 -8.40
CA THR A 52 15.04 6.44 -6.96
C THR A 52 15.91 5.23 -6.62
N TYR A 53 15.80 4.16 -7.41
CA TYR A 53 16.44 2.87 -7.11
C TYR A 53 17.66 2.55 -7.98
N GLY A 54 18.09 3.47 -8.85
CA GLY A 54 19.20 3.25 -9.76
C GLY A 54 18.85 2.29 -10.90
N ARG A 55 19.82 1.50 -11.37
CA ARG A 55 19.60 0.51 -12.43
C ARG A 55 19.06 -0.80 -11.87
N LEU A 56 18.19 -1.49 -12.61
CA LEU A 56 17.63 -2.80 -12.22
C LEU A 56 18.73 -3.79 -11.81
N GLY A 57 19.81 -3.89 -12.60
CA GLY A 57 20.92 -4.78 -12.28
C GLY A 57 21.62 -4.44 -10.97
N ASN A 58 21.79 -3.14 -10.68
CA ASN A 58 22.41 -2.67 -9.44
C ASN A 58 21.48 -2.92 -8.25
N TYR A 59 20.17 -2.74 -8.44
CA TYR A 59 19.20 -3.04 -7.40
C TYR A 59 19.18 -4.54 -7.05
N LEU A 60 19.16 -5.43 -8.06
CA LEU A 60 19.10 -6.88 -7.82
C LEU A 60 20.42 -7.49 -7.35
N TYR A 61 21.57 -6.99 -7.83
CA TYR A 61 22.86 -7.65 -7.66
C TYR A 61 23.98 -6.72 -7.15
N GLY A 62 23.63 -5.52 -6.67
CA GLY A 62 24.58 -4.55 -6.13
C GLY A 62 25.64 -4.13 -7.14
N PHE A 63 26.88 -3.99 -6.68
CA PHE A 63 28.02 -3.61 -7.52
C PHE A 63 28.37 -4.63 -8.61
N LYS A 64 27.86 -5.87 -8.53
CA LYS A 64 28.02 -6.91 -9.56
C LYS A 64 26.92 -6.85 -10.63
N GLY A 65 25.99 -5.91 -10.50
CA GLY A 65 24.88 -5.70 -11.42
C GLY A 65 25.33 -5.33 -12.83
N GLY A 66 24.78 -6.01 -13.82
CA GLY A 66 24.99 -5.73 -15.24
C GLY A 66 23.71 -5.29 -15.95
N ARG A 67 23.75 -5.32 -17.28
CA ARG A 67 22.54 -5.21 -18.12
C ARG A 67 21.64 -6.40 -17.84
N MET A 68 20.35 -6.15 -17.65
CA MET A 68 19.37 -7.18 -17.26
C MET A 68 18.38 -7.57 -18.36
N ILE A 69 18.34 -6.81 -19.46
CA ILE A 69 17.35 -7.00 -20.53
C ILE A 69 18.05 -7.39 -21.83
N GLU A 70 17.59 -8.49 -22.41
CA GLU A 70 18.15 -9.12 -23.61
C GLU A 70 17.05 -9.71 -24.52
N ASN A 71 17.44 -10.24 -25.68
CA ASN A 71 16.54 -10.91 -26.63
C ASN A 71 15.30 -10.09 -27.02
N LEU A 72 15.49 -8.80 -27.33
CA LEU A 72 14.41 -7.93 -27.78
C LEU A 72 13.92 -8.37 -29.17
N ASN A 73 12.62 -8.65 -29.29
CA ASN A 73 11.93 -8.89 -30.55
C ASN A 73 10.77 -7.90 -30.67
N GLU A 74 10.93 -6.90 -31.55
CA GLU A 74 9.92 -5.85 -31.75
C GLU A 74 8.62 -6.40 -32.31
N ILE A 75 8.71 -7.31 -33.30
CA ILE A 75 7.55 -7.84 -34.04
C ILE A 75 6.66 -8.65 -33.10
N GLU A 76 7.26 -9.48 -32.25
CA GLU A 76 6.52 -10.29 -31.27
C GLU A 76 6.19 -9.53 -29.99
N GLY A 77 6.80 -8.37 -29.78
CA GLY A 77 6.69 -7.59 -28.54
C GLY A 77 7.29 -8.31 -27.33
N THR A 78 8.38 -9.08 -27.50
CA THR A 78 8.96 -9.92 -26.43
C THR A 78 10.38 -9.50 -26.07
N MET A 79 10.76 -9.71 -24.80
CA MET A 79 12.13 -9.57 -24.31
C MET A 79 12.37 -10.57 -23.17
N THR A 80 13.62 -10.75 -22.77
CA THR A 80 13.97 -11.47 -21.54
C THR A 80 14.53 -10.49 -20.53
N ILE A 81 14.03 -10.53 -19.28
CA ILE A 81 14.51 -9.67 -18.19
C ILE A 81 14.99 -10.57 -17.05
N ASN A 82 16.28 -10.50 -16.72
CA ASN A 82 16.90 -11.34 -15.68
C ASN A 82 16.61 -12.85 -15.88
N GLY A 83 16.60 -13.31 -17.14
CA GLY A 83 16.26 -14.68 -17.52
C GLY A 83 14.76 -15.02 -17.51
N VAL A 84 13.88 -14.08 -17.16
CA VAL A 84 12.42 -14.28 -17.19
C VAL A 84 11.85 -13.77 -18.52
N PRO A 85 11.09 -14.60 -19.27
CA PRO A 85 10.39 -14.16 -20.48
C PRO A 85 9.34 -13.09 -20.16
N VAL A 86 9.34 -12.01 -20.94
CA VAL A 86 8.40 -10.89 -20.83
C VAL A 86 7.78 -10.58 -22.18
N ARG A 87 6.45 -10.49 -22.21
CA ARG A 87 5.66 -10.10 -23.40
C ARG A 87 4.95 -8.78 -23.16
N ILE A 88 4.94 -7.92 -24.17
CA ILE A 88 4.34 -6.59 -24.12
C ILE A 88 3.10 -6.55 -25.02
N LEU A 89 1.95 -6.24 -24.44
CA LEU A 89 0.70 -5.97 -25.15
C LEU A 89 0.47 -4.46 -25.27
N ARG A 90 0.13 -3.98 -26.47
CA ARG A 90 0.11 -2.53 -26.79
C ARG A 90 -1.23 -2.04 -27.35
N GLU A 91 -2.19 -2.92 -27.59
CA GLU A 91 -3.39 -2.60 -28.38
C GLU A 91 -4.51 -1.99 -27.51
N SER A 92 -4.79 -2.56 -26.34
CA SER A 92 -6.03 -2.30 -25.60
C SER A 92 -5.79 -1.59 -24.27
N ARG A 93 -6.55 -0.51 -24.03
CA ARG A 93 -6.60 0.19 -22.73
C ARG A 93 -7.73 -0.27 -21.83
N ASN A 94 -8.83 -0.75 -22.42
CA ASN A 94 -9.96 -1.26 -21.66
C ASN A 94 -9.66 -2.68 -21.18
N PRO A 95 -9.72 -2.97 -19.86
CA PRO A 95 -9.37 -4.28 -19.31
C PRO A 95 -10.03 -5.48 -19.98
N LYS A 96 -11.29 -5.34 -20.44
CA LYS A 96 -12.07 -6.41 -21.07
C LYS A 96 -11.58 -6.80 -22.47
N ASP A 97 -10.85 -5.90 -23.12
CA ASP A 97 -10.35 -6.05 -24.47
C ASP A 97 -8.86 -6.44 -24.49
N ILE A 98 -8.24 -6.62 -23.31
CA ILE A 98 -6.85 -7.08 -23.22
C ILE A 98 -6.83 -8.60 -23.38
N LYS A 99 -5.97 -9.11 -24.25
CA LYS A 99 -5.89 -10.53 -24.64
C LYS A 99 -5.28 -11.45 -23.55
N TRP A 100 -5.81 -11.43 -22.32
CA TRP A 100 -5.28 -12.25 -21.21
C TRP A 100 -5.42 -13.76 -21.49
N LYS A 101 -6.62 -14.19 -21.92
CA LYS A 101 -6.89 -15.59 -22.26
C LYS A 101 -5.94 -16.14 -23.32
N GLU A 102 -5.76 -15.42 -24.42
CA GLU A 102 -4.88 -15.82 -25.53
C GLU A 102 -3.42 -15.95 -25.08
N ASN A 103 -3.01 -15.16 -24.09
CA ASN A 103 -1.66 -15.20 -23.53
C ASN A 103 -1.51 -16.16 -22.34
N GLY A 104 -2.58 -16.84 -21.91
CA GLY A 104 -2.57 -17.79 -20.80
C GLY A 104 -2.39 -17.14 -19.42
N VAL A 105 -2.82 -15.89 -19.26
CA VAL A 105 -2.73 -15.14 -18.01
C VAL A 105 -3.94 -15.44 -17.12
N ARG A 106 -3.70 -16.00 -15.93
CA ARG A 106 -4.76 -16.32 -14.94
C ARG A 106 -4.85 -15.30 -13.79
N VAL A 107 -3.73 -14.66 -13.42
CA VAL A 107 -3.67 -13.62 -12.38
C VAL A 107 -3.19 -12.32 -13.01
N VAL A 108 -3.90 -11.23 -12.75
CA VAL A 108 -3.51 -9.89 -13.21
C VAL A 108 -3.31 -8.96 -12.03
N VAL A 109 -2.22 -8.20 -12.03
CA VAL A 109 -2.01 -7.05 -11.14
C VAL A 109 -2.30 -5.78 -11.93
N ASP A 110 -3.38 -5.07 -11.57
CA ASP A 110 -3.71 -3.76 -12.12
C ASP A 110 -2.99 -2.66 -11.35
N THR A 111 -2.10 -1.96 -12.04
CA THR A 111 -1.33 -0.83 -11.49
C THR A 111 -1.71 0.51 -12.12
N THR A 112 -2.85 0.57 -12.79
CA THR A 112 -3.33 1.80 -13.44
C THR A 112 -3.80 2.83 -12.42
N GLY A 113 -4.34 2.37 -11.29
CA GLY A 113 -5.03 3.21 -10.29
C GLY A 113 -6.36 3.82 -10.79
N VAL A 114 -6.77 3.51 -12.03
CA VAL A 114 -7.99 4.03 -12.65
C VAL A 114 -9.19 3.16 -12.30
N PHE A 115 -9.02 1.84 -12.40
CA PHE A 115 -10.08 0.86 -12.21
C PHE A 115 -10.20 0.44 -10.74
N SER A 116 -10.63 1.38 -9.90
CA SER A 116 -10.67 1.19 -8.44
C SER A 116 -12.03 0.82 -7.86
N ASP A 117 -13.10 0.86 -8.65
CA ASP A 117 -14.44 0.51 -8.18
C ASP A 117 -14.72 -0.99 -8.41
N PRO A 118 -14.81 -1.82 -7.36
CA PRO A 118 -15.08 -3.25 -7.50
C PRO A 118 -16.54 -3.55 -7.89
N THR A 119 -17.44 -2.58 -7.83
CA THR A 119 -18.85 -2.75 -8.23
C THR A 119 -19.09 -2.40 -9.70
N ALA A 120 -18.10 -1.82 -10.38
CA ALA A 120 -18.25 -1.43 -11.79
C ALA A 120 -18.28 -2.64 -12.73
N ASP A 121 -19.27 -2.67 -13.61
CA ASP A 121 -19.48 -3.74 -14.57
C ASP A 121 -18.38 -3.78 -15.65
N SER A 122 -18.04 -4.98 -16.15
CA SER A 122 -17.03 -5.16 -17.19
C SER A 122 -17.33 -4.38 -18.48
N ASP A 123 -18.59 -4.11 -18.79
CA ASP A 123 -19.01 -3.36 -19.98
C ASP A 123 -19.00 -1.84 -19.80
N THR A 124 -18.58 -1.35 -18.64
CA THR A 124 -18.38 0.09 -18.40
C THR A 124 -17.48 0.68 -19.50
N ARG A 125 -17.99 1.68 -20.23
CA ARG A 125 -17.30 2.28 -21.39
C ARG A 125 -15.90 2.79 -21.07
N SER A 126 -15.68 3.32 -19.86
CA SER A 126 -14.36 3.79 -19.43
C SER A 126 -13.40 2.68 -19.02
N GLY A 127 -13.84 1.42 -19.01
CA GLY A 127 -13.17 0.27 -18.42
C GLY A 127 -13.49 0.08 -16.94
N ALA A 128 -13.35 -1.16 -16.47
CA ALA A 128 -13.56 -1.57 -15.09
C ALA A 128 -12.61 -2.71 -14.71
N LEU A 129 -12.36 -2.88 -13.40
CA LEU A 129 -11.44 -3.92 -12.90
C LEU A 129 -11.95 -5.33 -13.27
N ARG A 130 -13.26 -5.52 -13.24
CA ARG A 130 -13.95 -6.75 -13.68
C ARG A 130 -13.70 -7.09 -15.15
N GLY A 131 -13.33 -6.11 -15.97
CA GLY A 131 -12.95 -6.36 -17.36
C GLY A 131 -11.78 -7.34 -17.47
N HIS A 132 -10.83 -7.36 -16.53
CA HIS A 132 -9.77 -8.37 -16.53
C HIS A 132 -10.32 -9.81 -16.47
N LEU A 133 -11.38 -10.02 -15.69
CA LEU A 133 -12.05 -11.31 -15.58
C LEU A 133 -12.78 -11.67 -16.88
N ALA A 134 -13.47 -10.70 -17.48
CA ALA A 134 -14.13 -10.88 -18.78
C ALA A 134 -13.14 -11.21 -19.90
N ALA A 135 -11.91 -10.69 -19.83
CA ALA A 135 -10.82 -11.01 -20.76
C ALA A 135 -10.12 -12.35 -20.48
N GLY A 136 -10.57 -13.10 -19.47
CA GLY A 136 -10.16 -14.48 -19.18
C GLY A 136 -9.15 -14.65 -18.06
N ALA A 137 -8.80 -13.59 -17.32
CA ALA A 137 -8.12 -13.77 -16.04
C ALA A 137 -9.10 -14.35 -15.01
N GLU A 138 -8.60 -15.07 -14.02
CA GLU A 138 -9.42 -15.62 -12.93
C GLU A 138 -9.37 -14.71 -11.68
N LYS A 139 -8.23 -14.04 -11.46
CA LYS A 139 -8.03 -13.12 -10.34
C LYS A 139 -7.48 -11.78 -10.84
N ALA A 140 -8.02 -10.69 -10.29
CA ALA A 140 -7.54 -9.33 -10.51
C ALA A 140 -7.16 -8.68 -9.18
N ILE A 141 -5.89 -8.29 -9.04
CA ILE A 141 -5.32 -7.65 -7.86
C ILE A 141 -5.09 -6.18 -8.19
N LEU A 142 -5.74 -5.28 -7.48
CA LEU A 142 -5.59 -3.84 -7.62
C LEU A 142 -4.47 -3.33 -6.68
N SER A 143 -3.50 -2.60 -7.23
CA SER A 143 -2.43 -1.94 -6.46
C SER A 143 -2.89 -0.61 -5.83
N ALA A 144 -4.11 -0.57 -5.30
CA ALA A 144 -4.71 0.59 -4.66
C ALA A 144 -5.93 0.16 -3.82
N PRO A 145 -6.41 1.00 -2.88
CA PRO A 145 -7.67 0.79 -2.20
C PRO A 145 -8.84 0.79 -3.18
N PHE A 146 -9.82 -0.08 -2.94
CA PHE A 146 -11.11 0.03 -3.61
C PHE A 146 -11.81 1.35 -3.29
N LYS A 147 -12.51 1.90 -4.29
CA LYS A 147 -13.28 3.15 -4.21
C LYS A 147 -14.66 2.92 -4.81
N ILE A 148 -15.61 2.55 -3.96
CA ILE A 148 -17.02 2.41 -4.33
C ILE A 148 -17.59 3.82 -4.51
N LYS A 149 -17.98 4.17 -5.73
CA LYS A 149 -18.42 5.54 -6.05
C LYS A 149 -19.88 5.79 -5.68
N GLN A 150 -20.72 4.76 -5.77
CA GLN A 150 -22.15 4.87 -5.46
C GLN A 150 -22.36 4.74 -3.96
N GLN A 151 -23.02 5.74 -3.36
CA GLN A 151 -23.39 5.69 -1.95
C GLN A 151 -24.39 4.56 -1.70
N GLY A 152 -24.26 3.89 -0.55
CA GLY A 152 -25.14 2.79 -0.15
C GLY A 152 -24.75 1.42 -0.70
N LEU A 153 -23.80 1.33 -1.64
CA LEU A 153 -23.24 0.05 -2.06
C LEU A 153 -22.17 -0.44 -1.08
N ASN A 154 -22.25 -1.73 -0.77
CA ASN A 154 -21.27 -2.43 0.04
C ASN A 154 -20.22 -3.13 -0.85
N MET A 155 -19.14 -3.60 -0.22
CA MET A 155 -18.15 -4.45 -0.89
C MET A 155 -18.85 -5.66 -1.52
N PRO A 156 -18.63 -5.94 -2.83
CA PRO A 156 -19.13 -7.16 -3.45
C PRO A 156 -18.64 -8.42 -2.73
N ALA A 157 -19.44 -9.48 -2.74
CA ALA A 157 -19.10 -10.72 -2.03
C ALA A 157 -17.81 -11.39 -2.56
N ASP A 158 -17.46 -11.16 -3.82
CA ASP A 158 -16.26 -11.67 -4.49
C ASP A 158 -15.05 -10.71 -4.43
N ALA A 159 -15.16 -9.62 -3.66
CA ALA A 159 -14.11 -8.61 -3.49
C ALA A 159 -13.60 -8.57 -2.05
N VAL A 160 -12.27 -8.47 -1.88
CA VAL A 160 -11.64 -8.39 -0.55
C VAL A 160 -10.46 -7.43 -0.55
N THR A 161 -10.22 -6.75 0.58
CA THR A 161 -9.01 -5.97 0.82
C THR A 161 -8.13 -6.73 1.80
N THR A 162 -6.87 -6.99 1.44
CA THR A 162 -5.96 -7.77 2.28
C THR A 162 -4.59 -7.10 2.37
N VAL A 163 -4.01 -7.14 3.56
CA VAL A 163 -2.59 -6.83 3.81
C VAL A 163 -1.90 -8.11 4.27
N MET A 164 -0.83 -8.50 3.57
CA MET A 164 -0.06 -9.70 3.93
C MET A 164 0.41 -9.60 5.39
N GLY A 165 0.31 -10.70 6.13
CA GLY A 165 0.69 -10.79 7.55
C GLY A 165 -0.23 -10.07 8.55
N ILE A 166 -1.32 -9.45 8.10
CA ILE A 166 -2.32 -8.80 8.97
C ILE A 166 -3.67 -9.50 8.88
N ASN A 167 -4.21 -9.64 7.66
CA ASN A 167 -5.49 -10.30 7.38
C ASN A 167 -5.43 -11.08 6.07
N ALA A 168 -4.28 -11.72 5.80
CA ALA A 168 -4.05 -12.43 4.55
C ALA A 168 -5.03 -13.61 4.34
N GLU A 169 -5.48 -14.18 5.46
CA GLU A 169 -6.42 -15.29 5.63
C GLU A 169 -7.88 -14.93 5.34
N ASP A 170 -8.23 -13.63 5.34
CA ASP A 170 -9.57 -13.19 4.92
C ASP A 170 -9.85 -13.51 3.45
N TYR A 171 -8.80 -13.81 2.68
CA TYR A 171 -8.94 -14.25 1.31
C TYR A 171 -9.34 -15.71 1.20
N ILE A 172 -10.45 -15.94 0.50
CA ILE A 172 -10.98 -17.26 0.21
C ILE A 172 -10.86 -17.49 -1.30
N PRO A 173 -9.95 -18.38 -1.77
CA PRO A 173 -9.69 -18.60 -3.19
C PRO A 173 -10.92 -18.93 -4.03
N SER A 174 -11.85 -19.72 -3.48
CA SER A 174 -13.08 -20.13 -4.16
C SER A 174 -14.10 -18.99 -4.32
N LYS A 175 -13.94 -17.90 -3.57
CA LYS A 175 -14.92 -16.81 -3.49
C LYS A 175 -14.39 -15.50 -4.06
N HIS A 176 -13.16 -15.12 -3.70
CA HIS A 176 -12.64 -13.79 -3.97
C HIS A 176 -11.88 -13.75 -5.31
N ASN A 177 -12.40 -12.96 -6.26
CA ASN A 177 -11.82 -12.78 -7.60
C ASN A 177 -11.22 -11.38 -7.78
N LEU A 178 -11.70 -10.41 -7.01
CA LEU A 178 -11.14 -9.06 -6.96
C LEU A 178 -10.44 -8.86 -5.61
N ILE A 179 -9.18 -8.46 -5.65
CA ILE A 179 -8.38 -8.25 -4.45
C ILE A 179 -7.83 -6.82 -4.48
N SER A 180 -7.96 -6.09 -3.39
CA SER A 180 -7.24 -4.84 -3.18
C SER A 180 -6.05 -5.10 -2.27
N ALA A 181 -4.85 -4.71 -2.71
CA ALA A 181 -3.65 -4.71 -1.89
C ALA A 181 -3.53 -3.43 -1.03
N ALA A 182 -4.68 -2.83 -0.67
CA ALA A 182 -4.79 -1.59 0.10
C ALA A 182 -3.90 -0.46 -0.47
N SER A 183 -3.41 0.43 0.41
CA SER A 183 -2.44 1.49 0.07
C SER A 183 -1.14 1.29 0.85
N CYS A 184 -0.06 1.94 0.42
CA CYS A 184 1.22 1.98 1.14
C CYS A 184 1.05 2.45 2.59
N THR A 185 0.29 3.52 2.82
CA THR A 185 0.02 4.04 4.17
C THR A 185 -0.82 3.07 5.00
N THR A 186 -1.86 2.45 4.42
CA THR A 186 -2.66 1.43 5.14
C THR A 186 -1.79 0.24 5.53
N THR A 187 -0.90 -0.19 4.64
CA THR A 187 0.02 -1.30 4.87
C THR A 187 0.92 -0.99 6.08
N CYS A 188 1.67 0.11 6.04
CA CYS A 188 2.52 0.52 7.17
C CYS A 188 1.71 0.69 8.47
N LEU A 189 0.58 1.39 8.42
CA LEU A 189 -0.24 1.66 9.60
C LEU A 189 -0.81 0.38 10.23
N SER A 190 -1.16 -0.62 9.41
CA SER A 190 -1.66 -1.91 9.92
C SER A 190 -0.60 -2.61 10.77
N TYR A 191 0.66 -2.54 10.32
CA TYR A 191 1.81 -3.06 11.06
C TYR A 191 2.17 -2.25 12.31
N MET A 192 1.81 -0.96 12.36
CA MET A 192 1.94 -0.18 13.59
C MET A 192 0.82 -0.50 14.59
N MET A 193 -0.41 -0.72 14.12
CA MET A 193 -1.57 -0.90 15.01
C MET A 193 -1.73 -2.32 15.52
N LYS A 194 -1.62 -3.33 14.64
CA LYS A 194 -1.95 -4.73 14.98
C LYS A 194 -1.15 -5.27 16.16
N PRO A 195 0.19 -5.09 16.25
CA PRO A 195 0.95 -5.59 17.39
C PRO A 195 0.50 -4.97 18.73
N LEU A 196 0.17 -3.68 18.73
CA LEU A 196 -0.30 -3.00 19.93
C LEU A 196 -1.69 -3.51 20.33
N LEU A 197 -2.62 -3.65 19.37
CA LEU A 197 -3.96 -4.17 19.66
C LEU A 197 -3.92 -5.58 20.22
N ASP A 198 -3.09 -6.46 19.64
CA ASP A 198 -2.99 -7.85 20.07
C ASP A 198 -2.37 -7.99 21.48
N GLN A 199 -1.50 -7.07 21.88
CA GLN A 199 -0.78 -7.14 23.17
C GLN A 199 -1.38 -6.29 24.29
N ILE A 200 -2.04 -5.18 23.95
CA ILE A 200 -2.65 -4.24 24.92
C ILE A 200 -4.15 -4.50 25.05
N GLY A 201 -4.80 -5.07 24.04
CA GLY A 201 -6.26 -5.23 23.99
C GLY A 201 -6.94 -4.01 23.38
N ALA A 202 -7.85 -4.23 22.43
CA ALA A 202 -8.54 -3.16 21.70
C ALA A 202 -9.44 -2.31 22.61
N GLU A 203 -9.96 -2.88 23.68
CA GLU A 203 -10.78 -2.23 24.70
C GLU A 203 -10.04 -1.13 25.47
N ASN A 204 -8.71 -1.20 25.53
CA ASN A 204 -7.88 -0.21 26.19
C ASN A 204 -7.54 0.97 25.26
N PHE A 205 -7.94 0.95 23.98
CA PHE A 205 -7.75 2.08 23.07
C PHE A 205 -8.94 3.03 23.11
N LEU A 206 -8.71 4.24 23.65
CA LEU A 206 -9.73 5.29 23.68
C LEU A 206 -9.86 5.99 22.33
N SER A 207 -8.72 6.29 21.70
CA SER A 207 -8.67 6.86 20.35
C SER A 207 -7.26 6.75 19.79
N ALA A 208 -7.14 6.92 18.48
CA ALA A 208 -5.86 7.09 17.83
C ALA A 208 -5.96 8.13 16.71
N SER A 209 -4.83 8.73 16.36
CA SER A 209 -4.73 9.61 15.21
C SER A 209 -3.39 9.40 14.52
N MET A 210 -3.33 9.70 13.23
CA MET A 210 -2.05 9.70 12.54
C MET A 210 -1.94 10.80 11.50
N VAL A 211 -0.71 11.22 11.29
CA VAL A 211 -0.31 12.02 10.14
C VAL A 211 0.74 11.24 9.38
N THR A 212 0.53 11.04 8.08
CA THR A 212 1.61 10.56 7.21
C THR A 212 2.31 11.71 6.53
N VAL A 213 3.60 11.86 6.81
CA VAL A 213 4.52 12.70 6.04
C VAL A 213 4.99 11.85 4.87
N HIS A 214 4.42 12.12 3.70
CA HIS A 214 4.46 11.22 2.57
C HIS A 214 5.24 11.83 1.41
N ALA A 215 6.14 11.03 0.85
CA ALA A 215 6.88 11.38 -0.35
C ALA A 215 5.95 11.72 -1.55
N ALA A 216 6.52 12.39 -2.54
CA ALA A 216 5.85 12.73 -3.78
C ALA A 216 5.33 11.49 -4.51
N THR A 217 4.26 11.67 -5.28
CA THR A 217 3.71 10.62 -6.15
C THR A 217 3.41 11.20 -7.53
N GLY A 218 3.10 10.34 -8.51
CA GLY A 218 2.70 10.79 -9.85
C GLY A 218 1.39 11.59 -9.91
N SER A 219 0.67 11.74 -8.79
CA SER A 219 -0.56 12.53 -8.73
C SER A 219 -0.31 14.03 -8.50
N GLN A 220 0.84 14.42 -7.93
CA GLN A 220 1.23 15.81 -7.76
C GLN A 220 1.83 16.39 -9.05
N LYS A 221 1.99 17.72 -9.09
CA LYS A 221 2.49 18.44 -10.27
C LYS A 221 3.92 18.92 -10.06
N VAL A 222 4.74 18.84 -11.11
CA VAL A 222 6.11 19.37 -11.10
C VAL A 222 6.08 20.89 -10.96
N LEU A 223 5.21 21.55 -11.72
CA LEU A 223 4.94 22.98 -11.66
C LEU A 223 3.44 23.22 -11.47
N ASP A 224 3.08 24.41 -11.04
CA ASP A 224 1.68 24.79 -10.86
C ASP A 224 0.87 24.51 -12.15
N SER A 225 -0.26 23.83 -12.02
CA SER A 225 -1.12 23.47 -13.16
C SER A 225 -2.59 23.73 -12.86
N LEU A 226 -3.42 23.94 -13.89
CA LEU A 226 -4.86 24.07 -13.68
C LEU A 226 -5.49 22.78 -13.12
N PRO A 227 -6.45 22.89 -12.18
CA PRO A 227 -7.21 21.75 -11.69
C PRO A 227 -8.09 21.17 -12.81
N LYS A 228 -8.37 19.86 -12.71
CA LYS A 228 -9.40 19.25 -13.55
C LYS A 228 -10.78 19.74 -13.10
N SER A 229 -11.74 19.75 -14.02
CA SER A 229 -13.14 20.05 -13.69
C SER A 229 -13.63 19.15 -12.54
N GLY A 230 -14.29 19.74 -11.55
CA GLY A 230 -14.80 19.05 -10.36
C GLY A 230 -13.76 18.65 -9.30
N ALA A 231 -12.50 19.10 -9.41
CA ALA A 231 -11.50 18.83 -8.39
C ALA A 231 -11.85 19.51 -7.06
N SER A 232 -11.87 18.75 -5.97
CA SER A 232 -12.15 19.25 -4.62
C SER A 232 -10.90 19.68 -3.84
N ASP A 233 -9.72 19.14 -4.17
CA ASP A 233 -8.46 19.46 -3.50
C ASP A 233 -7.51 20.20 -4.45
N LEU A 234 -7.62 21.53 -4.47
CA LEU A 234 -6.85 22.41 -5.35
C LEU A 234 -5.37 22.50 -4.96
N ARG A 235 -4.98 22.03 -3.77
CA ARG A 235 -3.57 22.11 -3.32
C ARG A 235 -2.66 21.17 -4.12
N LYS A 236 -3.21 20.05 -4.62
CA LYS A 236 -2.48 19.06 -5.46
C LYS A 236 -2.02 19.60 -6.81
N ASN A 237 -2.53 20.77 -7.19
CA ASN A 237 -2.18 21.47 -8.40
C ASN A 237 -0.95 22.36 -8.25
N ARG A 238 -0.48 22.59 -7.03
CA ARG A 238 0.76 23.34 -6.75
C ARG A 238 1.99 22.44 -6.92
N SER A 239 3.11 23.05 -7.28
CA SER A 239 4.42 22.41 -7.45
C SER A 239 4.82 21.57 -6.23
N ILE A 240 5.16 20.30 -6.44
CA ILE A 240 5.65 19.40 -5.39
C ILE A 240 7.10 19.66 -5.00
N LEU A 241 7.89 20.34 -5.84
CA LEU A 241 9.33 20.52 -5.61
C LEU A 241 9.66 21.48 -4.45
N ASN A 242 8.71 22.32 -4.05
CA ASN A 242 8.93 23.42 -3.12
C ASN A 242 7.74 23.70 -2.20
N ASN A 243 6.84 22.73 -2.02
CA ASN A 243 5.68 22.88 -1.13
C ASN A 243 5.52 21.69 -0.19
N ILE A 244 4.93 22.00 0.97
CA ILE A 244 4.33 21.02 1.87
C ILE A 244 2.83 21.03 1.59
N ILE A 245 2.28 19.93 1.06
CA ILE A 245 0.90 19.88 0.54
C ILE A 245 0.04 19.01 1.46
N LEU A 246 -0.86 19.65 2.20
CA LEU A 246 -1.87 18.96 3.00
C LEU A 246 -2.88 18.23 2.10
N THR A 247 -3.30 17.03 2.48
CA THR A 247 -4.35 16.29 1.79
C THR A 247 -5.00 15.23 2.68
N THR A 248 -6.22 14.83 2.33
CA THR A 248 -6.91 13.75 3.04
C THR A 248 -6.37 12.38 2.64
N THR A 249 -6.50 11.42 3.55
CA THR A 249 -6.15 10.02 3.29
C THR A 249 -7.31 9.09 3.60
N GLY A 250 -7.42 8.00 2.84
CA GLY A 250 -8.39 6.93 3.07
C GLY A 250 -7.90 5.89 4.09
N ALA A 251 -6.69 6.02 4.63
CA ALA A 251 -6.05 5.01 5.46
C ALA A 251 -6.90 4.60 6.68
N ALA A 252 -7.54 5.57 7.35
CA ALA A 252 -8.47 5.31 8.45
C ALA A 252 -9.63 4.37 8.07
N LYS A 253 -10.29 4.62 6.94
CA LYS A 253 -11.40 3.80 6.45
C LYS A 253 -10.93 2.42 6.03
N ALA A 254 -9.77 2.35 5.37
CA ALA A 254 -9.20 1.10 4.91
C ALA A 254 -8.72 0.22 6.08
N LEU A 255 -8.22 0.81 7.16
CA LEU A 255 -7.75 0.07 8.33
C LEU A 255 -8.90 -0.75 8.96
N ARG A 256 -10.12 -0.21 8.99
CA ARG A 256 -11.32 -0.92 9.46
C ARG A 256 -11.71 -2.15 8.62
N LEU A 257 -11.19 -2.26 7.40
CA LEU A 257 -11.40 -3.42 6.53
C LEU A 257 -10.40 -4.54 6.81
N VAL A 258 -9.21 -4.20 7.30
CA VAL A 258 -8.10 -5.15 7.51
C VAL A 258 -7.83 -5.46 8.98
N ILE A 259 -8.29 -4.61 9.89
CA ILE A 259 -8.26 -4.80 11.35
C ILE A 259 -9.66 -4.43 11.86
N PRO A 260 -10.59 -5.39 11.98
CA PRO A 260 -11.98 -5.13 12.35
C PRO A 260 -12.18 -4.38 13.67
N GLU A 261 -11.28 -4.58 14.63
CA GLU A 261 -11.26 -3.92 15.95
C GLU A 261 -11.17 -2.39 15.83
N MET A 262 -10.58 -1.88 14.73
CA MET A 262 -10.50 -0.43 14.45
C MET A 262 -11.86 0.22 14.13
N LYS A 263 -12.94 -0.56 14.03
CA LYS A 263 -14.32 -0.03 13.93
C LYS A 263 -14.77 0.63 15.23
N GLU A 264 -14.33 0.09 16.37
CA GLU A 264 -14.72 0.56 17.71
C GLU A 264 -13.82 1.69 18.22
N ILE A 265 -12.64 1.86 17.60
CA ILE A 265 -11.66 2.88 17.99
C ILE A 265 -11.89 4.16 17.17
N GLY A 266 -12.07 5.28 17.88
CA GLY A 266 -12.11 6.60 17.26
C GLY A 266 -10.78 6.92 16.58
N PHE A 267 -10.76 7.01 15.24
CA PHE A 267 -9.53 7.15 14.46
C PHE A 267 -9.61 8.26 13.41
N ILE A 268 -8.60 9.14 13.40
CA ILE A 268 -8.44 10.23 12.41
C ILE A 268 -7.09 10.04 11.69
N ALA A 269 -7.09 10.24 10.37
CA ALA A 269 -5.87 10.12 9.58
C ALA A 269 -5.75 11.29 8.60
N GLU A 270 -4.57 11.91 8.57
CA GLU A 270 -4.23 13.02 7.69
C GLU A 270 -2.95 12.71 6.89
N SER A 271 -2.75 13.44 5.79
CA SER A 271 -1.54 13.29 4.96
C SER A 271 -0.94 14.64 4.61
N VAL A 272 0.38 14.69 4.66
CA VAL A 272 1.20 15.84 4.30
C VAL A 272 2.18 15.38 3.24
N ARG A 273 2.20 16.00 2.06
CA ARG A 273 3.13 15.66 0.98
C ARG A 273 4.34 16.55 1.04
N ILE A 274 5.53 15.97 0.85
CA ILE A 274 6.82 16.67 0.91
C ILE A 274 7.66 16.40 -0.35
N PRO A 275 8.65 17.26 -0.66
CA PRO A 275 9.53 17.13 -1.83
C PRO A 275 10.60 16.02 -1.66
N THR A 276 10.19 14.79 -1.34
CA THR A 276 11.05 13.59 -1.35
C THR A 276 10.57 12.59 -2.39
N SER A 277 11.48 11.79 -2.94
CA SER A 277 11.18 10.85 -4.04
C SER A 277 10.46 9.60 -3.56
N THR A 278 10.93 9.01 -2.47
CA THR A 278 10.25 7.99 -1.67
C THR A 278 10.70 8.14 -0.22
N GLY A 279 10.25 7.24 0.65
CA GLY A 279 10.58 7.25 2.06
C GLY A 279 9.62 8.13 2.84
N SER A 280 8.54 7.51 3.28
CA SER A 280 7.46 8.16 4.00
C SER A 280 7.47 7.77 5.48
N LEU A 281 6.84 8.59 6.30
CA LEU A 281 6.75 8.42 7.75
C LEU A 281 5.28 8.49 8.17
N ILE A 282 4.90 7.66 9.13
CA ILE A 282 3.67 7.80 9.90
C ILE A 282 4.06 8.27 11.31
N VAL A 283 3.46 9.37 11.74
CA VAL A 283 3.41 9.77 13.15
C VAL A 283 2.08 9.29 13.70
N LEU A 284 2.11 8.21 14.46
CA LEU A 284 0.95 7.61 15.10
C LEU A 284 0.86 8.12 16.54
N VAL A 285 -0.31 8.64 16.91
CA VAL A 285 -0.64 8.98 18.29
C VAL A 285 -1.75 8.04 18.76
N VAL A 286 -1.52 7.33 19.86
CA VAL A 286 -2.53 6.48 20.49
C VAL A 286 -2.83 7.00 21.89
N ASN A 287 -4.10 6.98 22.28
CA ASN A 287 -4.57 7.28 23.62
C ASN A 287 -5.08 5.98 24.23
N LEU A 288 -4.36 5.49 25.22
CA LEU A 288 -4.64 4.25 25.91
C LEU A 288 -5.27 4.58 27.27
N GLN A 289 -6.37 3.91 27.60
CA GLN A 289 -6.83 3.85 28.98
C GLN A 289 -5.79 3.08 29.78
N ASP A 290 -5.39 3.62 30.93
CA ASP A 290 -4.22 3.12 31.65
C ASP A 290 -4.40 3.23 33.17
N ASP A 291 -3.40 2.79 33.94
CA ASP A 291 -3.30 2.97 35.39
C ASP A 291 -2.23 4.03 35.72
N LEU A 292 -2.44 4.85 36.75
CA LEU A 292 -1.43 5.80 37.24
C LEU A 292 -0.34 5.11 38.06
N ASP A 293 -0.66 3.98 38.68
CA ASP A 293 0.27 3.27 39.56
C ASP A 293 1.29 2.44 38.74
N ASP A 294 0.88 1.92 37.59
CA ASP A 294 1.76 1.21 36.64
C ASP A 294 1.48 1.60 35.18
N PRO A 295 1.86 2.81 34.76
CA PRO A 295 1.55 3.29 33.42
C PRO A 295 2.36 2.57 32.35
N ILE A 296 1.76 2.44 31.17
CA ILE A 296 2.42 2.00 29.94
C ILE A 296 3.57 2.97 29.61
N LYS A 297 4.79 2.44 29.64
CA LYS A 297 6.01 3.18 29.32
C LYS A 297 6.51 2.84 27.92
N ARG A 298 7.36 3.71 27.38
CA ARG A 298 8.12 3.49 26.13
C ARG A 298 8.66 2.07 26.00
N GLU A 299 9.30 1.54 27.05
CA GLU A 299 9.91 0.21 27.01
C GLU A 299 8.86 -0.89 26.72
N ARG A 300 7.65 -0.78 27.28
CA ARG A 300 6.57 -1.74 27.02
C ARG A 300 6.14 -1.68 25.56
N ILE A 301 5.94 -0.48 25.00
CA ILE A 301 5.59 -0.29 23.59
C ILE A 301 6.68 -0.83 22.66
N ASN A 302 7.93 -0.48 22.94
CA ASN A 302 9.08 -0.95 22.16
C ASN A 302 9.23 -2.47 22.24
N SER A 303 9.00 -3.08 23.40
CA SER A 303 9.05 -4.54 23.55
C SER A 303 8.01 -5.24 22.68
N ILE A 304 6.78 -4.70 22.57
CA ILE A 304 5.73 -5.26 21.72
C ILE A 304 6.18 -5.32 20.26
N TYR A 305 6.73 -4.22 19.74
CA TYR A 305 7.23 -4.20 18.36
C TYR A 305 8.48 -5.06 18.18
N ARG A 306 9.40 -5.07 19.15
CA ARG A 306 10.62 -5.89 19.10
C ARG A 306 10.29 -7.38 19.06
N GLU A 307 9.31 -7.84 19.85
CA GLU A 307 8.86 -9.23 19.81
C GLU A 307 8.10 -9.55 18.52
N PHE A 308 7.23 -8.66 18.04
CA PHE A 308 6.52 -8.86 16.77
C PHE A 308 7.48 -8.92 15.57
N ALA A 309 8.56 -8.12 15.58
CA ALA A 309 9.60 -8.15 14.55
C ALA A 309 10.36 -9.49 14.48
N LYS A 310 10.38 -10.29 15.56
CA LYS A 310 11.02 -11.62 15.56
C LYS A 310 10.18 -12.66 14.82
N THR A 311 8.87 -12.48 14.76
CA THR A 311 7.93 -13.46 14.19
C THR A 311 7.37 -13.03 12.85
N SER A 312 7.41 -11.74 12.53
CA SER A 312 6.93 -11.19 11.27
C SER A 312 8.09 -10.64 10.43
N PRO A 313 8.32 -11.17 9.20
CA PRO A 313 9.35 -10.64 8.31
C PRO A 313 9.01 -9.25 7.75
N TYR A 314 7.80 -8.76 8.00
CA TYR A 314 7.27 -7.53 7.43
C TYR A 314 7.34 -6.33 8.38
N LEU A 315 7.69 -6.52 9.65
CA LEU A 315 7.94 -5.43 10.58
C LEU A 315 9.40 -5.43 10.99
N GLN A 316 10.07 -4.31 10.78
CA GLN A 316 11.39 -4.07 11.31
C GLN A 316 11.27 -3.17 12.55
N TYR A 317 12.01 -3.48 13.59
CA TYR A 317 12.20 -2.61 14.74
C TYR A 317 13.63 -2.07 14.72
N SER A 318 13.79 -0.75 14.87
CA SER A 318 15.08 -0.07 14.83
C SER A 318 15.31 0.76 16.09
N ASP A 319 16.50 0.64 16.67
CA ASP A 319 17.01 1.56 17.69
C ASP A 319 18.00 2.61 17.09
N GLU A 320 18.21 2.58 15.77
CA GLU A 320 19.06 3.53 15.02
C GLU A 320 18.34 4.85 14.74
N GLN A 321 19.08 5.95 14.58
CA GLN A 321 18.52 7.27 14.26
C GLN A 321 18.27 7.43 12.76
N ASN A 322 17.23 6.78 12.23
CA ASN A 322 16.97 6.76 10.78
C ASN A 322 16.46 8.09 10.24
N VAL A 323 16.79 8.36 8.98
CA VAL A 323 16.12 9.36 8.14
C VAL A 323 15.46 8.71 6.92
N SER A 324 14.70 9.49 6.14
CA SER A 324 13.91 8.96 5.02
C SER A 324 14.72 8.20 3.95
N SER A 325 16.01 8.47 3.80
CA SER A 325 16.88 7.79 2.83
C SER A 325 17.25 6.37 3.24
N ASP A 326 17.29 6.08 4.54
CA ASP A 326 17.85 4.85 5.08
C ASP A 326 16.89 3.66 4.90
N ILE A 327 15.61 3.97 4.67
CA ILE A 327 14.55 2.98 4.44
C ILE A 327 14.29 2.71 2.96
N ILE A 328 14.91 3.48 2.05
CA ILE A 328 14.67 3.38 0.60
C ILE A 328 15.21 2.05 0.09
N GLY A 329 14.34 1.25 -0.52
CA GLY A 329 14.73 -0.03 -1.10
C GLY A 329 14.98 -1.13 -0.07
N THR A 330 14.74 -0.89 1.23
CA THR A 330 14.81 -1.91 2.29
C THR A 330 13.77 -2.99 1.99
N PRO A 331 14.19 -4.22 1.62
CA PRO A 331 13.25 -5.25 1.18
C PRO A 331 12.36 -5.72 2.33
N PHE A 332 11.13 -6.13 1.99
CA PHE A 332 10.15 -6.79 2.87
C PHE A 332 9.57 -5.98 4.03
N ALA A 333 10.21 -4.90 4.49
CA ALA A 333 9.69 -4.09 5.59
C ALA A 333 8.41 -3.34 5.17
N ALA A 334 7.25 -3.82 5.61
CA ALA A 334 5.97 -3.10 5.51
C ALA A 334 6.01 -1.82 6.37
N ALA A 335 6.62 -1.90 7.54
CA ALA A 335 6.93 -0.78 8.43
C ALA A 335 8.28 -0.99 9.13
N THR A 336 9.04 0.10 9.31
CA THR A 336 10.20 0.16 10.19
C THR A 336 9.86 1.06 11.38
N ILE A 337 9.72 0.49 12.56
CA ILE A 337 9.40 1.20 13.81
C ILE A 337 10.67 1.87 14.33
N GLU A 338 10.59 3.19 14.53
CA GLU A 338 11.65 4.00 15.10
C GLU A 338 11.53 3.98 16.64
N GLY A 339 12.16 2.98 17.25
CA GLY A 339 12.14 2.75 18.68
C GLY A 339 12.88 3.81 19.48
N SER A 340 13.85 4.50 18.85
CA SER A 340 14.63 5.57 19.48
C SER A 340 13.79 6.83 19.77
N GLU A 341 12.66 7.01 19.08
CA GLU A 341 11.79 8.19 19.17
C GLU A 341 10.37 7.86 19.68
N THR A 342 10.15 6.69 20.26
CA THR A 342 8.86 6.43 20.93
C THR A 342 8.76 7.25 22.22
N HIS A 343 7.67 8.02 22.35
CA HIS A 343 7.42 8.89 23.50
C HIS A 343 6.09 8.53 24.16
N THR A 344 6.06 8.53 25.49
CA THR A 344 4.85 8.26 26.28
C THR A 344 4.62 9.37 27.30
N ARG A 345 3.36 9.77 27.50
CA ARG A 345 2.96 10.70 28.54
C ARG A 345 1.65 10.24 29.18
N THR A 346 1.72 9.96 30.47
CA THR A 346 0.54 9.61 31.28
C THR A 346 -0.05 10.87 31.90
N ALA A 347 -1.37 11.00 31.83
CA ALA A 347 -2.13 12.09 32.45
C ALA A 347 -3.57 11.64 32.72
N THR A 348 -4.33 12.45 33.45
CA THR A 348 -5.78 12.24 33.59
C THR A 348 -6.55 13.14 32.64
N ILE A 349 -7.58 12.61 31.99
CA ILE A 349 -8.58 13.40 31.26
C ILE A 349 -9.88 13.50 32.04
N ARG A 350 -10.68 14.53 31.74
CA ARG A 350 -11.99 14.77 32.34
C ARG A 350 -13.09 14.30 31.39
N VAL A 351 -13.84 13.29 31.79
CA VAL A 351 -15.00 12.75 31.06
C VAL A 351 -16.28 13.33 31.65
N ASN A 352 -17.10 13.97 30.81
CA ASN A 352 -18.40 14.51 31.23
C ASN A 352 -19.51 13.47 31.00
N LEU A 353 -19.95 12.84 32.09
CA LEU A 353 -20.96 11.79 32.09
C LEU A 353 -22.33 12.27 31.58
N ASN A 354 -22.65 13.56 31.73
CA ASN A 354 -23.89 14.13 31.18
C ASN A 354 -23.93 14.16 29.65
N LYS A 355 -22.77 14.00 28.98
CA LYS A 355 -22.70 13.87 27.51
C LYS A 355 -22.84 12.42 27.04
N ILE A 356 -22.86 11.46 27.95
CA ILE A 356 -23.01 10.04 27.65
C ILE A 356 -24.49 9.70 27.69
N LYS A 357 -25.04 9.28 26.54
CA LYS A 357 -26.45 8.90 26.44
C LYS A 357 -26.75 7.73 27.39
N GLY A 358 -27.75 7.90 28.26
CA GLY A 358 -28.16 6.87 29.23
C GLY A 358 -27.35 6.85 30.53
N CYS A 359 -26.40 7.77 30.71
CA CYS A 359 -25.69 7.95 31.98
C CYS A 359 -26.27 9.15 32.74
N SER A 360 -26.67 8.95 34.00
CA SER A 360 -27.03 10.02 34.93
C SER A 360 -26.15 9.87 36.16
N ALA A 361 -25.34 10.89 36.43
CA ALA A 361 -24.40 10.87 37.55
C ALA A 361 -24.58 12.13 38.41
N THR A 362 -24.54 11.94 39.72
CA THR A 362 -24.56 13.04 40.72
C THR A 362 -23.28 13.87 40.64
N GLU A 363 -22.14 13.23 40.37
CA GLU A 363 -20.88 13.86 40.02
C GLU A 363 -20.64 13.74 38.50
N PRO A 364 -20.88 14.81 37.72
CA PRO A 364 -20.95 14.69 36.27
C PRO A 364 -19.57 14.58 35.59
N ILE A 365 -18.48 14.77 36.33
CA ILE A 365 -17.12 14.76 35.79
C ILE A 365 -16.32 13.64 36.43
N MET A 366 -15.93 12.66 35.63
CA MET A 366 -15.03 11.57 36.01
C MET A 366 -13.61 11.86 35.51
N THR A 367 -12.60 11.54 36.29
CA THR A 367 -11.20 11.58 35.85
C THR A 367 -10.76 10.19 35.41
N VAL A 368 -10.31 10.08 34.16
CA VAL A 368 -9.84 8.81 33.59
C VAL A 368 -8.33 8.92 33.32
N PRO A 369 -7.51 8.05 33.91
CA PRO A 369 -6.09 7.95 33.56
C PRO A 369 -5.91 7.46 32.13
N ILE A 370 -5.02 8.14 31.41
CA ILE A 370 -4.65 7.80 30.04
C ILE A 370 -3.15 7.88 29.86
N THR A 371 -2.62 7.01 29.02
CA THR A 371 -1.30 7.17 28.44
C THR A 371 -1.43 7.53 26.98
N GLN A 372 -0.87 8.69 26.62
CA GLN A 372 -0.67 9.08 25.24
C GLN A 372 0.69 8.58 24.78
N ALA A 373 0.75 7.88 23.65
CA ALA A 373 2.00 7.49 23.03
C ALA A 373 2.12 8.04 21.62
N VAL A 374 3.31 8.53 21.28
CA VAL A 374 3.69 8.92 19.92
C VAL A 374 4.70 7.90 19.40
N ILE A 375 4.38 7.29 18.26
CA ILE A 375 5.11 6.20 17.65
C ILE A 375 5.37 6.54 16.19
N TYR A 376 6.59 6.31 15.75
CA TYR A 376 7.06 6.65 14.40
C TYR A 376 7.28 5.37 13.58
N GLY A 377 6.68 5.32 12.40
CA GLY A 377 6.79 4.19 11.48
C GLY A 377 7.20 4.65 10.08
N TRP A 378 8.40 4.28 9.67
CA TRP A 378 8.90 4.53 8.31
C TRP A 378 8.41 3.49 7.33
N TYR A 379 8.26 3.88 6.07
CA TYR A 379 7.95 2.95 4.98
C TYR A 379 8.40 3.50 3.63
N ASP A 380 9.02 2.66 2.81
CA ASP A 380 9.24 2.97 1.41
C ASP A 380 7.91 2.81 0.66
N ASN A 381 7.22 3.93 0.44
CA ASN A 381 5.89 3.95 -0.18
C ASN A 381 5.83 3.41 -1.62
N GLU A 382 6.95 3.00 -2.22
CA GLU A 382 7.00 2.37 -3.54
C GLU A 382 7.55 0.95 -3.49
N LEU A 383 8.87 0.74 -3.61
CA LEU A 383 9.46 -0.58 -3.83
C LEU A 383 9.67 -1.37 -2.53
N GLY A 384 10.48 -0.83 -1.60
CA GLY A 384 10.95 -1.53 -0.40
C GLY A 384 9.81 -2.12 0.45
N SER A 385 8.73 -1.36 0.62
CA SER A 385 7.53 -1.80 1.33
C SER A 385 6.40 -2.21 0.37
N TYR A 386 5.72 -1.24 -0.25
CA TYR A 386 4.41 -1.50 -0.85
C TYR A 386 4.41 -2.51 -2.00
N THR A 387 5.35 -2.37 -2.94
CA THR A 387 5.43 -3.26 -4.11
C THR A 387 5.85 -4.66 -3.72
N ASN A 388 6.77 -4.80 -2.76
CA ASN A 388 7.15 -6.10 -2.23
C ASN A 388 5.94 -6.79 -1.58
N MET A 389 5.17 -6.08 -0.76
CA MET A 389 3.95 -6.62 -0.14
C MET A 389 2.87 -7.01 -1.16
N LEU A 390 2.68 -6.19 -2.20
CA LEU A 390 1.81 -6.51 -3.34
C LEU A 390 2.27 -7.77 -4.07
N ALA A 391 3.58 -7.93 -4.26
CA ALA A 391 4.14 -9.07 -4.95
C ALA A 391 4.06 -10.36 -4.11
N GLU A 392 4.31 -10.30 -2.80
CA GLU A 392 4.04 -11.41 -1.87
C GLU A 392 2.59 -11.86 -1.97
N ARG A 393 1.66 -10.89 -1.98
CA ARG A 393 0.23 -11.17 -2.13
C ARG A 393 -0.11 -11.82 -3.47
N THR A 394 0.56 -11.38 -4.53
CA THR A 394 0.37 -11.92 -5.88
C THR A 394 0.84 -13.36 -5.96
N VAL A 395 1.99 -13.69 -5.36
CA VAL A 395 2.51 -15.06 -5.31
C VAL A 395 1.63 -15.94 -4.43
N SER A 396 1.22 -15.49 -3.23
CA SER A 396 0.37 -16.28 -2.32
C SER A 396 -0.98 -16.65 -2.95
N ILE A 397 -1.55 -15.74 -3.76
CA ILE A 397 -2.77 -16.02 -4.53
C ILE A 397 -2.49 -17.05 -5.62
N ALA A 398 -1.39 -16.89 -6.36
CA ALA A 398 -1.01 -17.81 -7.43
C ALA A 398 -0.74 -19.24 -6.91
N GLU A 399 -0.12 -19.39 -5.74
CA GLU A 399 0.11 -20.69 -5.08
C GLU A 399 -1.20 -21.42 -4.75
N GLN A 400 -2.25 -20.68 -4.37
CA GLN A 400 -3.56 -21.25 -4.04
C GLN A 400 -4.45 -21.51 -5.27
N MET A 401 -3.95 -21.21 -6.48
CA MET A 401 -4.65 -21.44 -7.76
C MET A 401 -4.09 -22.65 -8.54
N VAL A 402 -3.03 -23.26 -8.04
CA VAL A 402 -2.37 -24.43 -8.66
C VAL A 402 -3.22 -25.68 -8.49
#